data_AF-A0A401W9Z1-F1
#
_entry.id   AF-A0A401W9Z1-F1
#
_cell.length_a   1.000
_cell.length_b   1.000
_cell.length_c   1.000
_cell.angle_alpha   90.00
_cell.angle_beta   90.00
_cell.angle_gamma   90.00
#
_symmetry.space_group_name_H-M   'P 1'
#
loop_
_entity.id
_entity.type
_entity.pdbx_description
1 polymer ?
#
loop_
_entity_poly.entity_id
_entity_poly.type
_entity_poly.pdbx_seq_one_letter_code
_entity_poly.pdbx_strand_id
1 'polypeptide(L)'
;MATKINQDIATAREQQVIDMRVRRRMQFREIAAELGINVKSAHEAWKRGMRRWAEAAAEQRDAEIGRQLATLEALLDGLMPKAVNGDARAAEVIIKALDRHARLLGLDAPVKVDAKLTDALTAEVEALADEIAERAR
;
A
#
# COMPACT_ATOMS: atom_id res chain seq x y z
N MET A 1 -10.91 32.62 -5.58
CA MET A 1 -11.93 32.25 -4.57
C MET A 1 -12.97 31.27 -5.10
N ALA A 2 -13.58 31.50 -6.28
CA ALA A 2 -14.59 30.60 -6.87
C ALA A 2 -14.13 29.14 -7.05
N THR A 3 -12.87 28.90 -7.43
CA THR A 3 -12.33 27.54 -7.62
C THR A 3 -12.29 26.72 -6.33
N LYS A 4 -11.95 27.35 -5.20
CA LYS A 4 -11.86 26.68 -3.89
C LYS A 4 -13.24 26.32 -3.36
N ILE A 5 -14.21 27.24 -3.50
CA ILE A 5 -15.61 27.02 -3.13
C ILE A 5 -16.20 25.85 -3.95
N ASN A 6 -15.93 25.79 -5.25
CA ASN A 6 -16.41 24.70 -6.10
C ASN A 6 -15.79 23.34 -5.72
N GLN A 7 -14.52 23.32 -5.29
CA GLN A 7 -13.86 22.12 -4.79
C GLN A 7 -14.46 21.67 -3.45
N ASP A 8 -14.72 22.59 -2.52
CA ASP A 8 -15.31 22.27 -1.22
C ASP A 8 -16.72 21.67 -1.37
N ILE A 9 -17.54 22.23 -2.28
CA ILE A 9 -18.86 21.69 -2.62
C ILE A 9 -18.76 20.30 -3.23
N ALA A 10 -17.79 20.06 -4.11
CA ALA A 10 -17.57 18.75 -4.72
C ALA A 10 -17.17 17.70 -3.66
N THR A 11 -16.27 18.04 -2.75
CA THR A 11 -15.83 17.16 -1.65
C THR A 11 -16.97 16.83 -0.70
N ALA A 12 -17.78 17.83 -0.31
CA ALA A 12 -18.93 17.62 0.56
C ALA A 12 -19.95 16.65 -0.07
N ARG A 13 -20.20 16.78 -1.37
CA ARG A 13 -21.12 15.90 -2.09
C ARG A 13 -20.60 14.46 -2.18
N GLU A 14 -19.30 14.27 -2.35
CA GLU A 14 -18.69 12.93 -2.36
C GLU A 14 -18.80 12.24 -1.00
N GLN A 15 -18.57 12.98 0.08
CA GLN A 15 -18.69 12.47 1.44
C GLN A 15 -20.14 12.03 1.74
N GLN A 16 -21.14 12.81 1.31
CA GLN A 16 -22.56 12.46 1.43
C GLN A 16 -22.89 11.18 0.67
N VAL A 17 -22.42 11.05 -0.58
CA VAL A 17 -22.64 9.85 -1.38
C VAL A 17 -21.99 8.62 -0.75
N ILE A 18 -20.77 8.74 -0.21
CA ILE A 18 -20.11 7.64 0.51
C ILE A 18 -20.93 7.21 1.73
N ASP A 19 -21.36 8.16 2.56
CA ASP A 19 -22.15 7.87 3.76
C ASP A 19 -23.46 7.14 3.42
N MET A 20 -24.20 7.65 2.44
CA MET A 20 -25.44 7.02 1.98
C MET A 20 -25.21 5.62 1.41
N ARG A 21 -24.12 5.42 0.66
CA ARG A 21 -23.81 4.12 0.04
C ARG A 21 -23.31 3.09 1.05
N VAL A 22 -22.41 3.48 1.94
CA VAL A 22 -21.68 2.57 2.83
C VAL A 22 -22.43 2.36 4.15
N ARG A 23 -22.91 3.43 4.78
CA ARG A 23 -23.58 3.35 6.08
C ARG A 23 -25.07 3.07 5.94
N ARG A 24 -25.76 3.83 5.08
CA ARG A 24 -27.22 3.69 4.85
C ARG A 24 -27.58 2.60 3.84
N ARG A 25 -26.57 1.99 3.18
CA ARG A 25 -26.72 0.87 2.22
C ARG A 25 -27.62 1.18 1.02
N MET A 26 -27.82 2.46 0.69
CA MET A 26 -28.67 2.89 -0.41
C MET A 26 -28.07 2.49 -1.77
N GLN A 27 -28.93 2.30 -2.77
CA GLN A 27 -28.58 2.11 -4.17
C GLN A 27 -28.34 3.45 -4.86
N PHE A 28 -27.51 3.47 -5.91
CA PHE A 28 -27.18 4.73 -6.61
C PHE A 28 -28.40 5.46 -7.19
N ARG A 29 -29.47 4.74 -7.55
CA ARG A 29 -30.73 5.35 -7.99
C ARG A 29 -31.42 6.14 -6.86
N GLU A 30 -31.43 5.58 -5.66
CA GLU A 30 -32.03 6.20 -4.47
C GLU A 30 -31.18 7.41 -4.02
N ILE A 31 -29.86 7.26 -4.04
CA ILE A 31 -28.92 8.35 -3.72
C ILE A 31 -29.07 9.50 -4.74
N ALA A 32 -29.22 9.18 -6.02
CA ALA A 32 -29.42 10.16 -7.07
C ALA A 32 -30.72 10.94 -6.89
N ALA A 33 -31.81 10.25 -6.55
CA ALA A 33 -33.10 10.88 -6.24
C ALA A 33 -33.01 11.78 -4.99
N GLU A 34 -32.40 11.30 -3.91
CA GLU A 34 -32.21 12.05 -2.66
C GLU A 34 -31.40 13.34 -2.86
N LEU A 35 -30.35 13.29 -3.70
CA LEU A 35 -29.44 14.40 -3.93
C LEU A 35 -29.81 15.29 -5.13
N GLY A 36 -30.90 14.97 -5.84
CA GLY A 36 -31.33 15.71 -7.04
C GLY A 36 -30.30 15.66 -8.19
N ILE A 37 -29.55 14.57 -8.32
CA ILE A 37 -28.53 14.37 -9.37
C ILE A 37 -28.88 13.16 -10.22
N ASN A 38 -28.19 12.98 -11.35
CA ASN A 38 -28.34 11.74 -12.11
C ASN A 38 -27.50 10.59 -11.50
N VAL A 39 -27.89 9.35 -11.82
CA VAL A 39 -27.26 8.13 -11.29
C VAL A 39 -25.77 8.05 -11.63
N LYS A 40 -25.37 8.49 -12.82
CA LYS A 40 -23.97 8.52 -13.26
C LYS A 40 -23.14 9.47 -12.37
N SER A 41 -23.67 10.66 -12.07
CA SER A 41 -23.04 11.63 -11.17
C SER A 41 -22.90 11.10 -9.75
N ALA A 42 -23.89 10.37 -9.24
CA ALA A 42 -23.79 9.69 -7.94
C ALA A 42 -22.67 8.63 -7.94
N HIS A 43 -22.61 7.78 -8.97
CA HIS A 43 -21.56 6.78 -9.11
C HIS A 43 -20.15 7.40 -9.21
N GLU A 44 -19.99 8.45 -10.02
CA GLU A 44 -18.70 9.14 -10.17
C GLU A 44 -18.26 9.87 -8.90
N ALA A 45 -19.19 10.47 -8.16
CA ALA A 45 -18.92 11.06 -6.85
C ALA A 45 -18.45 10.00 -5.84
N TRP A 46 -19.14 8.85 -5.79
CA TRP A 46 -18.74 7.73 -4.96
C TRP A 46 -17.33 7.24 -5.31
N LYS A 47 -17.04 7.02 -6.59
CA LYS A 47 -15.75 6.53 -7.08
C LYS A 47 -14.60 7.50 -6.73
N ARG A 48 -14.79 8.81 -6.90
CA ARG A 48 -13.79 9.82 -6.53
C ARG A 48 -13.59 9.88 -5.03
N GLY A 49 -14.68 9.88 -4.25
CA GLY A 49 -14.60 9.86 -2.79
C GLY A 49 -13.86 8.64 -2.26
N MET A 50 -14.19 7.44 -2.76
CA MET A 50 -13.51 6.19 -2.37
C MET A 50 -12.03 6.20 -2.75
N ARG A 51 -11.67 6.76 -3.91
CA ARG A 51 -10.27 6.94 -4.31
C ARG A 51 -9.53 7.87 -3.35
N ARG A 52 -10.09 9.04 -3.01
CA ARG A 52 -9.50 9.96 -2.04
C ARG A 52 -9.34 9.33 -0.67
N TRP A 53 -10.34 8.56 -0.22
CA TRP A 53 -10.24 7.79 1.01
C TRP A 53 -9.10 6.77 0.97
N ALA A 54 -8.94 6.06 -0.15
CA ALA A 54 -7.83 5.12 -0.33
C ALA A 54 -6.46 5.83 -0.37
N GLU A 55 -6.37 7.00 -1.00
CA GLU A 55 -5.17 7.85 -1.04
C GLU A 55 -4.82 8.40 0.35
N ALA A 56 -5.80 8.89 1.10
CA ALA A 56 -5.60 9.34 2.48
C ALA A 56 -5.22 8.18 3.41
N ALA A 57 -5.79 6.98 3.20
CA ALA A 57 -5.38 5.78 3.91
C ALA A 57 -3.95 5.36 3.54
N ALA A 58 -3.54 5.55 2.28
CA ALA A 58 -2.17 5.32 1.85
C ALA A 58 -1.20 6.34 2.46
N GLU A 59 -1.59 7.61 2.63
CA GLU A 59 -0.80 8.63 3.33
C GLU A 59 -0.62 8.28 4.82
N GLN A 60 -1.59 7.60 5.43
CA GLN A 60 -1.50 7.10 6.81
C GLN A 60 -0.76 5.77 6.93
N ARG A 61 -0.36 5.15 5.82
CA ARG A 61 0.29 3.83 5.80
C ARG A 61 1.54 3.82 6.67
N ASP A 62 2.41 4.82 6.51
CA ASP A 62 3.70 4.84 7.21
C ASP A 62 3.50 5.11 8.70
N ALA A 63 2.50 5.93 9.07
CA ALA A 63 2.11 6.14 10.46
C ALA A 63 1.53 4.87 11.12
N GLU A 64 0.74 4.08 10.37
CA GLU A 64 0.23 2.78 10.82
C GLU A 64 1.38 1.76 10.96
N ILE A 65 2.32 1.73 10.01
CA ILE A 65 3.54 0.90 10.12
C ILE A 65 4.31 1.29 11.39
N GLY A 66 4.53 2.58 11.63
CA GLY A 66 5.21 3.06 12.83
C GLY A 66 4.51 2.62 14.13
N ARG A 67 3.17 2.70 14.19
CA ARG A 67 2.41 2.21 15.36
C ARG A 67 2.54 0.70 15.57
N GLN A 68 2.53 -0.08 14.49
CA GLN A 68 2.71 -1.52 14.56
C GLN A 68 4.12 -1.89 15.03
N LEU A 69 5.16 -1.21 14.52
CA LEU A 69 6.54 -1.42 14.95
C LEU A 69 6.71 -1.13 16.44
N ALA A 70 6.23 0.02 16.93
CA ALA A 70 6.29 0.34 18.36
C ALA A 70 5.57 -0.69 19.25
N THR A 71 4.45 -1.25 18.77
CA THR A 71 3.74 -2.31 19.48
C THR A 71 4.55 -3.60 19.54
N LEU A 72 5.22 -3.96 18.44
CA LEU A 72 6.08 -5.14 18.37
C LEU A 72 7.31 -4.96 19.27
N GLU A 73 7.95 -3.79 19.28
CA GLU A 73 9.09 -3.50 20.17
C GLU A 73 8.70 -3.66 21.64
N ALA A 74 7.56 -3.09 22.07
CA ALA A 74 7.07 -3.26 23.43
C ALA A 74 6.80 -4.74 23.80
N LEU A 75 6.28 -5.53 22.85
CA LEU A 75 6.07 -6.97 23.05
C LEU A 75 7.40 -7.72 23.18
N LEU A 76 8.37 -7.40 22.33
CA LEU A 76 9.71 -7.98 22.37
C LEU A 76 10.37 -7.70 23.72
N ASP A 77 10.38 -6.44 24.16
CA ASP A 77 10.95 -6.03 25.45
C ASP A 77 10.31 -6.77 26.63
N GLY A 78 8.99 -6.91 26.63
CA GLY A 78 8.24 -7.57 27.70
C GLY A 78 8.48 -9.09 27.77
N LEU A 79 8.72 -9.74 26.63
CA LEU A 79 8.88 -11.20 26.57
C LEU A 79 10.35 -11.65 26.57
N MET A 80 11.29 -10.78 26.20
CA MET A 80 12.71 -11.14 26.05
C MET A 80 13.28 -11.80 27.30
N PRO A 81 13.04 -11.29 28.53
CA PRO A 81 13.57 -11.93 29.74
C PRO A 81 13.07 -13.37 29.92
N LYS A 82 11.80 -13.65 29.58
CA LYS A 82 11.24 -15.01 29.71
C LYS A 82 11.84 -15.96 28.69
N ALA A 83 11.98 -15.52 27.44
CA ALA A 83 12.57 -16.34 26.39
C ALA A 83 14.04 -16.65 26.65
N VAL A 84 14.82 -15.65 27.11
CA VAL A 84 16.23 -15.85 27.51
C VAL A 84 16.35 -16.86 28.67
N ASN A 85 15.37 -16.88 29.58
CA ASN A 85 15.30 -17.83 30.68
C ASN A 85 14.73 -19.22 30.27
N GLY A 86 14.53 -19.48 28.98
CA GLY A 86 14.17 -20.80 28.46
C GLY A 86 12.66 -21.06 28.31
N ASP A 87 11.81 -20.04 28.45
CA ASP A 87 10.39 -20.19 28.12
C ASP A 87 10.21 -20.34 26.60
N ALA A 88 9.95 -21.58 26.17
CA ALA A 88 9.79 -21.92 24.76
C ALA A 88 8.62 -21.18 24.08
N ARG A 89 7.55 -20.89 24.83
CA ARG A 89 6.39 -20.17 24.29
C ARG A 89 6.71 -18.70 24.07
N ALA A 90 7.42 -18.07 25.00
CA ALA A 90 7.91 -16.70 24.84
C ALA A 90 8.87 -16.58 23.64
N ALA A 91 9.78 -17.55 23.48
CA ALA A 91 10.70 -17.60 22.34
C ALA A 91 9.95 -17.71 21.00
N GLU A 92 8.94 -18.57 20.91
CA GLU A 92 8.11 -18.70 19.70
C GLU A 92 7.38 -17.40 19.36
N VAL A 93 6.82 -16.71 20.36
CA VAL A 93 6.13 -15.42 20.17
C VAL A 93 7.10 -14.34 19.70
N ILE A 94 8.31 -14.28 20.27
CA ILE A 94 9.36 -13.34 19.85
C ILE A 94 9.77 -13.60 18.39
N ILE A 95 10.00 -14.85 17.99
CA ILE A 95 10.36 -15.19 16.61
C ILE A 95 9.27 -14.71 15.63
N LYS A 96 8.00 -14.91 15.96
CA LYS A 96 6.88 -14.43 15.15
C LYS A 96 6.79 -12.90 15.09
N ALA A 97 7.09 -12.22 16.20
CA ALA A 97 7.12 -10.77 16.25
C ALA A 97 8.27 -10.21 15.40
N LEU A 98 9.46 -10.82 15.45
CA LEU A 98 10.62 -10.46 14.64
C LEU A 98 10.37 -10.69 13.14
N ASP A 99 9.75 -11.82 12.76
CA ASP A 99 9.36 -12.09 11.38
C ASP A 99 8.32 -11.06 10.86
N ARG A 100 7.39 -10.63 11.71
CA ARG A 100 6.48 -9.53 11.34
C ARG A 100 7.21 -8.19 11.21
N HIS A 101 8.14 -7.91 12.11
CA HIS A 101 8.96 -6.71 12.11
C HIS A 101 9.81 -6.60 10.83
N ALA A 102 10.50 -7.68 10.46
CA ALA A 102 11.29 -7.78 9.24
C ALA A 102 10.45 -7.53 7.98
N ARG A 103 9.22 -8.09 7.91
CA ARG A 103 8.29 -7.85 6.81
C ARG A 103 7.77 -6.42 6.72
N LEU A 104 7.53 -5.76 7.85
CA LEU A 104 7.10 -4.35 7.88
C LEU A 104 8.21 -3.40 7.42
N LEU A 105 9.47 -3.70 7.76
CA LEU A 105 10.65 -2.94 7.35
C LEU A 105 11.20 -3.34 5.97
N GLY A 106 10.75 -4.46 5.41
CA GLY A 106 11.25 -4.98 4.14
C GLY A 106 12.65 -5.59 4.21
N LEU A 107 13.09 -6.06 5.39
CA LEU A 107 14.43 -6.66 5.56
C LEU A 107 14.60 -7.96 4.75
N ASP A 108 13.51 -8.68 4.50
CA ASP A 108 13.50 -9.91 3.70
C ASP A 108 13.08 -9.67 2.25
N ALA A 109 12.96 -8.41 1.81
CA ALA A 109 12.56 -8.12 0.44
C ALA A 109 13.67 -8.56 -0.53
N PRO A 110 13.36 -9.30 -1.60
CA PRO A 110 14.36 -9.67 -2.59
C PRO A 110 14.95 -8.42 -3.23
N VAL A 111 16.28 -8.40 -3.39
CA VAL A 111 16.98 -7.33 -4.11
C VAL A 111 16.49 -7.36 -5.55
N LYS A 112 15.69 -6.35 -5.93
CA LYS A 112 15.26 -6.17 -7.31
C LYS A 112 16.42 -5.55 -8.08
N VAL A 113 17.14 -6.36 -8.85
CA VAL A 113 18.11 -5.87 -9.83
C VAL A 113 17.33 -5.48 -11.09
N ASP A 114 17.10 -4.18 -11.26
CA ASP A 114 16.53 -3.62 -12.49
C ASP A 114 17.67 -3.46 -13.50
N ALA A 115 18.12 -4.58 -14.09
CA ALA A 115 19.12 -4.56 -15.14
C ALA A 115 18.45 -4.06 -16.44
N LYS A 116 18.60 -2.76 -16.73
CA LYS A 116 18.31 -2.25 -18.06
C LYS A 116 19.36 -2.80 -19.01
N LEU A 117 18.99 -3.75 -19.88
CA LEU A 117 19.77 -4.08 -21.06
C LEU A 117 19.80 -2.82 -21.93
N THR A 118 20.95 -2.14 -21.98
CA THR A 118 21.16 -1.08 -22.95
C THR A 118 21.58 -1.73 -24.27
N ASP A 119 21.17 -1.15 -25.40
CA ASP A 119 21.53 -1.67 -26.74
C ASP A 119 23.06 -1.80 -26.91
N ALA A 120 23.83 -0.95 -26.23
CA ALA A 120 25.29 -1.03 -26.17
C ALA A 120 25.79 -2.32 -25.47
N LEU A 121 25.17 -2.73 -24.36
CA LEU A 121 25.53 -3.96 -23.66
C LEU A 121 25.16 -5.20 -24.49
N THR A 122 24.04 -5.14 -25.22
CA THR A 122 23.63 -6.21 -26.14
C THR A 122 24.65 -6.39 -27.27
N ALA A 123 25.10 -5.28 -27.87
CA ALA A 123 26.10 -5.31 -28.95
C ALA A 123 27.47 -5.83 -28.47
N GLU A 124 27.89 -5.48 -27.26
CA GLU A 124 29.14 -6.01 -26.67
C GLU A 124 29.04 -7.52 -26.40
N VAL A 125 27.88 -8.00 -25.92
CA VAL A 125 27.66 -9.44 -25.68
C VAL A 125 27.69 -10.24 -26.99
N GLU A 126 27.08 -9.70 -28.06
CA GLU A 126 27.12 -10.33 -29.38
C GLU A 126 28.55 -10.38 -29.94
N ALA A 127 29.30 -9.28 -29.85
CA ALA A 127 30.69 -9.22 -30.32
C ALA A 127 31.60 -10.22 -29.57
N LEU A 128 31.44 -10.35 -28.26
CA LEU A 128 32.17 -11.34 -27.45
C LEU A 128 31.78 -12.78 -27.78
N ALA A 129 30.50 -13.05 -28.08
CA ALA A 129 30.05 -14.37 -28.47
C ALA A 129 30.65 -14.81 -29.82
N ASP A 130 30.74 -13.88 -30.78
CA ASP A 130 31.36 -14.12 -32.08
C ASP A 130 32.87 -14.36 -31.96
N GLU A 131 33.58 -13.58 -31.13
CA GLU A 131 35.01 -13.76 -30.88
C GLU A 131 35.32 -15.14 -30.26
N ILE A 132 34.49 -15.59 -29.32
CA ILE A 132 34.61 -16.93 -28.71
C ILE A 132 34.37 -18.03 -29.75
N ALA A 133 33.40 -17.84 -30.64
CA ALA A 133 33.09 -18.80 -31.71
C ALA A 133 34.21 -18.91 -32.74
N GLU A 134 34.92 -17.82 -33.05
CA GLU A 134 36.10 -17.84 -33.92
C GLU A 134 37.30 -18.53 -33.27
N ARG A 135 37.54 -18.31 -31.98
CA ARG A 135 38.65 -18.95 -31.25
C ARG A 135 38.43 -20.45 -30.98
N ALA A 136 37.20 -20.93 -31.10
CA ALA A 136 36.84 -22.34 -30.94
C ALA A 136 36.94 -23.17 -32.24
N ARG A 137 37.28 -22.53 -33.38
CA ARG A 137 37.61 -23.20 -34.66
C ARG A 137 39.11 -23.43 -34.80
#